data_AF-X1EZK9-F1
#
_entry.id   AF-X1EZK9-F1
#
_cell.length_a   1.000
_cell.length_b   1.000
_cell.length_c   1.000
_cell.angle_alpha   90.00
_cell.angle_beta   90.00
_cell.angle_gamma   90.00
#
_symmetry.space_group_name_H-M   'P 1'
#
loop_
_entity.id
_entity.type
_entity.pdbx_description
1 polymer ?
#
loop_
_entity_poly.entity_id
_entity_poly.type
_entity_poly.pdbx_seq_one_letter_code
_entity_poly.pdbx_strand_id
1 'polypeptide(L)'
;MKMINKRKGVSPVIATVILVAVAITVSVGVSYWMSGIAGQYTNFEKVEIQSGYAVKVGTTGWNIIVTLKNSGSSTATITSCFINEQIIGTAPFAAVTATTTSNGDIGGTLDAGITLDSGDSVDVTI
;
A
#
# COMPACT_ATOMS: atom_id res chain seq x y z
N MET A 1 24.36 -66.94 -19.20
CA MET A 1 25.12 -66.23 -18.16
C MET A 1 24.74 -64.75 -18.23
N LYS A 2 23.96 -64.24 -17.26
CA LYS A 2 23.42 -62.87 -17.30
C LYS A 2 24.43 -61.93 -16.64
N MET A 3 25.06 -61.05 -17.41
CA MET A 3 25.94 -60.01 -16.87
C MET A 3 25.11 -59.01 -16.07
N ILE A 4 25.26 -59.02 -14.75
CA ILE A 4 24.75 -57.95 -13.88
C ILE A 4 25.65 -56.74 -14.10
N ASN A 5 25.10 -55.71 -14.74
CA ASN A 5 25.81 -54.45 -14.96
C ASN A 5 26.06 -53.79 -13.59
N LYS A 6 27.32 -53.71 -13.15
CA LYS A 6 27.67 -53.06 -11.87
C LYS A 6 27.33 -51.58 -11.97
N ARG A 7 26.28 -51.15 -11.26
CA ARG A 7 25.97 -49.72 -11.07
C ARG A 7 27.15 -49.07 -10.37
N LYS A 8 27.91 -48.23 -11.09
CA LYS A 8 28.98 -47.41 -10.50
C LYS A 8 28.32 -46.34 -9.63
N GLY A 9 28.57 -46.37 -8.33
CA GLY A 9 28.12 -45.33 -7.39
C GLY A 9 28.91 -44.05 -7.56
N VAL A 10 28.30 -42.91 -7.22
CA VAL A 10 29.03 -41.64 -7.06
C VAL A 10 30.05 -41.83 -5.92
N SER A 11 31.27 -41.32 -6.11
CA SER A 11 32.30 -41.36 -5.07
C SER A 11 31.75 -40.74 -3.78
N PRO A 12 31.95 -41.36 -2.60
CA PRO A 12 31.46 -40.84 -1.33
C PRO A 12 31.83 -39.37 -1.09
N VAL A 13 33.01 -38.96 -1.54
CA VAL A 13 33.50 -37.57 -1.39
C VAL A 13 32.81 -36.61 -2.36
N ILE A 14 32.50 -37.07 -3.57
CA ILE A 14 31.81 -36.24 -4.57
C ILE A 14 30.35 -36.05 -4.16
N ALA A 15 29.74 -37.08 -3.58
CA ALA A 15 28.38 -37.02 -3.08
C ALA A 15 28.22 -35.93 -2.01
N THR A 16 29.17 -35.81 -1.07
CA THR A 16 29.10 -34.79 -0.01
C THR A 16 29.28 -33.38 -0.56
N VAL A 17 30.16 -33.17 -1.56
CA VAL A 17 30.33 -31.85 -2.19
C VAL A 17 29.05 -31.39 -2.90
N ILE A 18 28.41 -32.27 -3.65
CA ILE A 18 27.14 -31.95 -4.33
C ILE A 18 26.04 -31.65 -3.30
N LEU A 19 25.93 -32.45 -2.25
CA LEU A 19 24.93 -32.24 -1.20
C LEU A 19 25.13 -30.89 -0.49
N VAL A 20 26.36 -30.55 -0.12
CA VAL A 20 26.65 -29.26 0.53
C VAL A 20 26.40 -28.09 -0.42
N ALA A 21 26.80 -28.21 -1.69
CA ALA A 21 26.57 -27.16 -2.69
C ALA A 21 25.08 -26.88 -2.92
N VAL A 22 24.27 -27.94 -3.08
CA VAL A 22 22.81 -27.80 -3.24
C VAL A 22 22.18 -27.25 -1.95
N ALA A 23 22.62 -27.73 -0.79
CA ALA A 23 22.09 -27.26 0.50
C ALA A 23 22.29 -25.75 0.69
N ILE A 24 23.48 -25.22 0.40
CA ILE A 24 23.77 -23.79 0.50
C ILE A 24 22.94 -23.02 -0.54
N THR A 25 22.88 -23.51 -1.77
CA THR A 25 22.14 -22.84 -2.87
C THR A 25 20.66 -22.70 -2.54
N VAL A 26 20.02 -23.79 -2.08
CA VAL A 26 18.60 -23.77 -1.72
C VAL A 26 18.36 -22.93 -0.46
N SER A 27 19.26 -23.00 0.53
CA SER A 27 19.14 -22.21 1.76
C SER A 27 19.12 -20.70 1.49
N VAL A 28 20.05 -20.22 0.66
CA VAL A 28 20.12 -18.80 0.28
C VAL A 28 18.91 -18.41 -0.58
N GLY A 29 18.50 -19.26 -1.53
CA GLY A 29 17.33 -19.02 -2.37
C GLY A 29 16.04 -18.87 -1.57
N VAL A 30 15.81 -19.76 -0.59
CA VAL A 30 14.62 -19.69 0.28
C VAL A 30 14.68 -18.47 1.19
N SER A 31 15.86 -18.13 1.73
CA SER A 31 16.02 -16.94 2.58
C SER A 31 15.64 -15.65 1.85
N TYR A 32 16.13 -15.46 0.62
CA TYR A 32 15.77 -14.29 -0.18
C TYR A 32 14.30 -14.28 -0.58
N TRP A 33 13.72 -15.44 -0.89
CA TRP A 33 12.31 -15.54 -1.22
C TRP A 33 11.41 -15.17 -0.02
N MET A 34 11.74 -15.67 1.17
CA MET A 34 11.04 -15.32 2.40
C MET A 34 11.20 -13.83 2.77
N SER A 35 12.39 -13.25 2.57
CA SER A 35 12.61 -11.82 2.75
C SER A 35 11.83 -10.97 1.77
N GLY A 36 11.70 -11.41 0.51
CA GLY A 36 10.94 -10.70 -0.53
C GLY A 36 9.45 -10.69 -0.22
N ILE A 37 8.90 -11.78 0.30
CA ILE A 37 7.52 -11.88 0.78
C ILE A 37 7.28 -10.89 1.93
N ALA A 38 8.19 -10.84 2.91
CA ALA A 38 8.06 -9.92 4.04
C ALA A 38 7.99 -8.46 3.57
N GLY A 39 8.86 -8.05 2.64
CA GLY A 39 8.87 -6.67 2.11
C GLY A 39 7.55 -6.25 1.45
N GLN A 40 6.88 -7.17 0.74
CA GLN A 40 5.59 -6.87 0.10
C GLN A 40 4.45 -6.74 1.12
N TYR A 41 4.46 -7.53 2.20
CA TYR A 41 3.39 -7.51 3.20
C TYR A 41 3.61 -6.49 4.32
N THR A 42 4.82 -5.95 4.48
CA THR A 42 5.12 -4.86 5.43
C THR A 42 4.82 -3.47 4.88
N ASN A 43 4.62 -3.35 3.57
CA ASN A 43 4.13 -2.13 2.93
C ASN A 43 2.61 -2.13 2.98
N PHE A 44 2.04 -1.26 3.82
CA PHE A 44 0.59 -1.13 3.93
C PHE A 44 0.20 0.35 3.90
N GLU A 45 -0.93 0.61 3.24
CA GLU A 45 -1.57 1.91 3.22
C GLU A 45 -2.53 1.98 4.41
N LYS A 46 -2.38 3.01 5.26
CA LYS A 46 -3.27 3.22 6.39
C LYS A 46 -3.52 4.71 6.55
N VAL A 47 -4.72 5.15 6.20
CA VAL A 47 -5.15 6.53 6.37
C VAL A 47 -6.05 6.63 7.59
N GLU A 48 -5.69 7.53 8.50
CA GLU A 48 -6.44 7.84 9.71
C GLU A 48 -7.04 9.25 9.63
N ILE A 49 -8.25 9.39 10.15
CA ILE A 49 -8.87 10.69 10.37
C ILE A 49 -8.35 11.23 11.71
N GLN A 50 -7.50 12.25 11.67
CA GLN A 50 -6.98 12.88 12.90
C GLN A 50 -8.00 13.82 13.52
N SER A 51 -8.69 14.58 12.68
CA SER A 51 -9.72 15.52 13.11
C SER A 51 -10.74 15.73 12.00
N GLY A 52 -11.96 16.08 12.39
CA GLY A 52 -13.01 16.43 11.45
C GLY A 52 -13.94 17.45 12.09
N TYR A 53 -14.16 18.58 11.42
CA TYR A 53 -15.09 19.61 11.90
C TYR A 53 -15.89 20.21 10.73
N ALA A 54 -17.10 20.64 11.03
CA ALA A 54 -17.98 21.27 10.06
C ALA A 54 -18.11 22.77 10.35
N VAL A 55 -17.91 23.59 9.33
CA VAL A 55 -18.12 25.05 9.39
C VAL A 55 -19.34 25.39 8.56
N LYS A 56 -20.33 26.06 9.15
CA LYS A 56 -21.52 26.48 8.42
C LYS A 56 -21.16 27.54 7.37
N VAL A 57 -21.59 27.33 6.13
CA VAL A 57 -21.43 28.28 5.02
C VAL A 57 -22.81 28.78 4.61
N GLY A 58 -23.08 30.06 4.89
CA GLY A 58 -24.36 30.70 4.55
C GLY A 58 -25.56 30.12 5.33
N THR A 59 -26.71 30.05 4.67
CA THR A 59 -27.99 29.64 5.30
C THR A 59 -28.26 28.14 5.20
N THR A 60 -27.71 27.44 4.21
CA THR A 60 -28.05 26.03 3.92
C THR A 60 -26.84 25.11 3.71
N GLY A 61 -25.61 25.63 3.74
CA GLY A 61 -24.39 24.86 3.47
C GLY A 61 -23.56 24.55 4.72
N TRP A 62 -22.80 23.46 4.64
CA TRP A 62 -21.74 23.10 5.59
C TRP A 62 -20.49 22.77 4.79
N ASN A 63 -19.35 23.24 5.27
CA ASN A 63 -18.03 22.87 4.79
C ASN A 63 -17.44 21.88 5.80
N ILE A 64 -17.15 20.66 5.38
CA ILE A 64 -16.65 19.61 6.26
C ILE A 64 -15.14 19.50 6.02
N ILE A 65 -14.35 19.94 6.99
CA ILE A 65 -12.89 19.83 6.93
C ILE A 65 -12.49 18.58 7.69
N VAL A 66 -11.73 17.71 7.04
CA VAL A 66 -11.19 16.47 7.62
C VAL A 66 -9.68 16.46 7.45
N THR A 67 -8.95 16.41 8.56
CA THR A 67 -7.50 16.20 8.56
C THR A 67 -7.23 14.71 8.48
N LEU A 68 -6.60 14.29 7.39
CA LEU A 68 -6.21 12.92 7.14
C LEU A 68 -4.70 12.77 7.33
N LYS A 69 -4.27 11.64 7.89
CA LYS A 69 -2.86 11.28 7.99
C LYS A 69 -2.63 9.88 7.47
N ASN A 70 -1.60 9.70 6.65
CA ASN A 70 -1.12 8.37 6.31
C ASN A 70 -0.20 7.85 7.44
N SER A 71 -0.72 6.97 8.30
CA SER A 71 0.04 6.26 9.33
C SER A 71 0.60 4.91 8.84
N GLY A 72 0.42 4.60 7.56
CA GLY A 72 0.99 3.44 6.89
C GLY A 72 2.45 3.64 6.46
N SER A 73 3.04 2.56 5.97
CA SER A 73 4.41 2.51 5.44
C SER A 73 4.50 2.74 3.93
N SER A 74 3.37 2.74 3.23
CA SER A 74 3.26 2.97 1.78
C SER A 74 2.43 4.22 1.48
N THR A 75 2.72 4.89 0.36
CA THR A 75 1.93 6.03 -0.15
C THR A 75 0.48 5.62 -0.37
N ALA A 76 -0.48 6.39 0.14
CA ALA A 76 -1.90 6.13 0.01
C ALA A 76 -2.55 7.15 -0.93
N THR A 77 -3.53 6.71 -1.74
CA THR A 77 -4.26 7.60 -2.66
C THR A 77 -5.75 7.62 -2.34
N ILE A 78 -6.29 8.80 -2.06
CA ILE A 78 -7.72 9.00 -1.82
C ILE A 78 -8.41 9.18 -3.17
N THR A 79 -9.27 8.22 -3.52
CA THR A 79 -9.99 8.20 -4.81
C THR A 79 -11.44 8.66 -4.70
N SER A 80 -12.10 8.35 -3.58
CA SER A 80 -13.49 8.71 -3.33
C SER A 80 -13.77 8.80 -1.83
N CYS A 81 -14.76 9.60 -1.47
CA CYS A 81 -15.23 9.73 -0.10
C CYS A 81 -16.77 9.69 -0.11
N PHE A 82 -17.32 9.15 0.98
CA PHE A 82 -18.76 8.93 1.17
C PHE A 82 -19.20 9.56 2.48
N ILE A 83 -20.37 10.18 2.49
CA ILE A 83 -21.02 10.68 3.71
C ILE A 83 -22.40 10.04 3.77
N ASN A 84 -22.70 9.36 4.88
CA ASN A 84 -23.98 8.65 5.08
C ASN A 84 -24.35 7.75 3.88
N GLU A 85 -23.39 6.95 3.41
CA GLU A 85 -23.52 6.03 2.26
C GLU A 85 -23.72 6.69 0.89
N GLN A 86 -23.75 8.03 0.82
CA GLN A 86 -23.82 8.74 -0.46
C GLN A 86 -22.43 9.17 -0.93
N ILE A 87 -22.16 8.96 -2.22
CA ILE A 87 -20.94 9.43 -2.85
C ILE A 87 -20.95 10.95 -2.99
N ILE A 88 -19.84 11.59 -2.60
CA ILE A 88 -19.74 13.03 -2.73
C ILE A 88 -19.49 13.42 -4.19
N GLY A 89 -20.12 14.50 -4.66
CA GLY A 89 -20.22 14.82 -6.10
C GLY A 89 -21.54 14.41 -6.75
N THR A 90 -22.45 13.78 -5.98
CA THR A 90 -23.84 13.55 -6.38
C THR A 90 -24.79 14.15 -5.35
N ALA A 91 -25.95 14.66 -5.79
CA ALA A 91 -26.95 15.25 -4.89
C ALA A 91 -27.32 14.25 -3.76
N PRO A 92 -27.41 14.71 -2.49
CA PRO A 92 -27.49 16.09 -2.02
C PRO A 92 -26.13 16.76 -1.71
N PHE A 93 -25.00 16.07 -1.90
CA PHE A 93 -23.68 16.60 -1.57
C PHE A 93 -23.03 17.20 -2.82
N ALA A 94 -22.67 18.49 -2.76
CA ALA A 94 -21.98 19.15 -3.86
C ALA A 94 -20.60 18.51 -4.12
N ALA A 95 -20.03 18.73 -5.30
CA ALA A 95 -18.71 18.22 -5.65
C ALA A 95 -17.63 18.73 -4.69
N VAL A 96 -16.89 17.80 -4.08
CA VAL A 96 -15.71 18.08 -3.23
C VAL A 96 -14.66 18.80 -4.06
N THR A 97 -14.20 19.95 -3.57
CA THR A 97 -12.92 20.54 -3.99
C THR A 97 -11.88 20.07 -2.98
N ALA A 98 -11.15 19.00 -3.30
CA ALA A 98 -10.16 18.45 -2.40
C ALA A 98 -8.90 19.31 -2.47
N THR A 99 -8.90 20.41 -1.72
CA THR A 99 -7.75 21.30 -1.61
C THR A 99 -6.70 20.63 -0.73
N THR A 100 -5.58 20.19 -1.30
CA THR A 100 -4.39 19.89 -0.50
C THR A 100 -3.82 21.22 -0.02
N THR A 101 -3.91 21.52 1.27
CA THR A 101 -3.24 22.71 1.85
C THR A 101 -1.72 22.48 1.92
N SER A 102 -1.06 22.64 0.78
CA SER A 102 0.34 23.07 0.68
C SER A 102 0.38 24.26 -0.29
N ASN A 103 0.03 25.45 0.24
CA ASN A 103 0.10 26.76 -0.43
C ASN A 103 -0.42 26.86 -1.88
N GLY A 104 -1.60 27.44 -2.05
CA GLY A 104 -2.04 28.10 -3.29
C GLY A 104 -3.17 27.38 -4.02
N ASP A 105 -4.15 28.17 -4.42
CA ASP A 105 -5.41 27.80 -5.08
C ASP A 105 -5.31 26.72 -6.17
N ILE A 106 -6.40 25.94 -6.36
CA ILE A 106 -7.10 25.74 -7.65
C ILE A 106 -8.41 24.95 -7.39
N GLY A 107 -9.51 25.42 -7.99
CA GLY A 107 -10.80 24.73 -8.03
C GLY A 107 -10.84 23.61 -9.07
N GLY A 108 -11.50 22.51 -8.74
CA GLY A 108 -11.77 21.41 -9.66
C GLY A 108 -12.13 20.11 -8.95
N THR A 109 -12.95 19.29 -9.63
CA THR A 109 -13.34 17.92 -9.28
C THR A 109 -12.13 17.07 -8.88
N LEU A 110 -12.33 16.07 -8.02
CA LEU A 110 -11.36 15.09 -7.52
C LEU A 110 -10.80 14.16 -8.64
N ASP A 111 -10.32 14.71 -9.75
CA ASP A 111 -10.06 14.00 -11.00
C ASP A 111 -8.68 13.29 -11.01
N ALA A 112 -7.79 13.63 -10.07
CA ALA A 112 -6.45 13.05 -9.97
C ALA A 112 -6.19 12.25 -8.68
N GLY A 113 -7.12 12.21 -7.73
CA GLY A 113 -6.90 11.64 -6.40
C GLY A 113 -5.87 12.42 -5.56
N ILE A 114 -5.97 12.38 -4.23
CA ILE A 114 -4.96 12.97 -3.34
C ILE A 114 -3.99 11.87 -2.92
N THR A 115 -2.71 12.03 -3.25
CA THR A 115 -1.63 11.14 -2.80
C THR A 115 -1.02 11.64 -1.50
N LEU A 116 -0.84 10.74 -0.53
CA LEU A 116 -0.23 10.99 0.77
C LEU A 116 0.95 10.04 0.97
N ASP A 117 2.17 10.56 1.05
CA ASP A 117 3.33 9.75 1.39
C ASP A 117 3.29 9.30 2.86
N SER A 118 4.12 8.32 3.20
CA SER A 118 4.15 7.78 4.56
C SER A 118 4.52 8.88 5.58
N GLY A 119 3.64 9.08 6.55
CA GLY A 119 3.82 10.09 7.60
C GLY A 119 3.20 11.45 7.31
N ASP A 120 2.79 11.72 6.08
CA ASP A 120 2.19 13.00 5.69
C ASP A 120 0.76 13.15 6.20
N SER A 121 0.39 14.40 6.47
CA SER A 121 -0.97 14.82 6.81
C SER A 121 -1.46 15.85 5.79
N VAL A 122 -2.74 15.76 5.44
CA VAL A 122 -3.40 16.72 4.55
C VAL A 122 -4.81 17.02 5.06
N ASP A 123 -5.22 18.27 4.98
CA ASP A 123 -6.61 18.63 5.20
C ASP A 123 -7.38 18.46 3.90
N VAL A 124 -8.53 17.77 3.97
CA VAL A 124 -9.46 17.63 2.86
C VAL A 124 -10.73 18.36 3.22
N THR A 125 -11.13 19.30 2.36
CA THR A 125 -12.35 20.08 2.52
C THR A 125 -13.44 19.48 1.62
N ILE A 126 -14.58 19.17 2.20
CA ILE A 126 -15.73 18.47 1.59
C ILE A 126 -16.97 19.37 1.62
#